data_AF-A0A4Q3B8W2-F1
#
_entry.id   AF-A0A4Q3B8W2-F1
#
_cell.length_a   1.000
_cell.length_b   1.000
_cell.length_c   1.000
_cell.angle_alpha   90.00
_cell.angle_beta   90.00
_cell.angle_gamma   90.00
#
_symmetry.space_group_name_H-M   'P 1'
#
loop_
_entity.id
_entity.type
_entity.pdbx_description
1 polymer ?
#
loop_
_entity_poly.entity_id
_entity_poly.type
_entity_poly.pdbx_seq_one_letter_code
_entity_poly.pdbx_strand_id
1 'polypeptide(L)'
;MNYRKISFLSFCLLAGIVAFAQPDRWQQKVKYTMNVDMDVSKNQFTGKQKLEYTNNSPDKLDRLFYHLYFNAFQPNSSMDVRSQVLGKTLVNGRPEWDQRVKDRISKLKEDEIGY
;
A
#
# COMPACT_ATOMS: atom_id res chain seq x y z
N MET A 1 -46.03 -33.77 24.37
CA MET A 1 -44.97 -32.94 23.76
C MET A 1 -45.64 -31.73 23.10
N ASN A 2 -45.23 -30.51 23.41
CA ASN A 2 -46.05 -29.32 23.12
C ASN A 2 -45.85 -28.84 21.66
N TYR A 3 -46.75 -29.20 20.76
CA TYR A 3 -46.63 -28.96 19.31
C TYR A 3 -46.38 -27.50 18.92
N ARG A 4 -46.90 -26.55 19.71
CA ARG A 4 -46.63 -25.11 19.53
C ARG A 4 -45.14 -24.76 19.73
N LYS A 5 -44.46 -25.43 20.67
CA LYS A 5 -43.02 -25.23 20.92
C LYS A 5 -42.18 -25.84 19.81
N ILE A 6 -42.59 -27.00 19.29
CA ILE A 6 -41.91 -27.64 18.14
C ILE A 6 -42.07 -26.76 16.89
N SER A 7 -43.27 -26.29 16.59
CA SER A 7 -43.52 -25.43 15.43
C SER A 7 -42.75 -24.11 15.50
N PHE A 8 -42.64 -23.50 16.68
CA PHE A 8 -41.86 -22.28 16.88
C PHE A 8 -40.36 -22.53 16.70
N LEU A 9 -39.84 -23.63 17.24
CA LEU A 9 -38.44 -24.01 17.09
C LEU A 9 -38.09 -24.31 15.62
N SER A 10 -38.96 -25.02 14.91
CA SER A 10 -38.81 -25.28 13.47
C SER A 10 -38.83 -23.99 12.65
N PHE A 11 -39.69 -23.03 13.00
CA PHE A 11 -39.73 -21.72 12.34
C PHE A 11 -38.43 -20.92 12.57
N CYS A 12 -37.91 -20.88 13.81
CA CYS A 12 -36.63 -20.23 14.10
C CYS A 12 -35.46 -20.90 13.37
N LEU A 13 -35.45 -22.23 13.26
CA LEU A 13 -34.40 -22.96 12.54
C LEU A 13 -34.44 -22.65 11.03
N LEU A 14 -35.65 -22.58 10.45
CA LEU A 14 -35.83 -22.24 9.04
C LEU A 14 -35.40 -20.79 8.75
N ALA A 15 -35.71 -19.86 9.66
CA ALA A 15 -35.33 -18.45 9.54
C ALA A 15 -33.80 -18.24 9.55
N GLY A 16 -33.05 -19.06 10.30
CA GLY A 16 -31.60 -19.00 10.34
C GLY A 16 -30.91 -19.40 9.04
N ILE A 17 -31.54 -20.26 8.22
CA ILE A 17 -30.96 -20.73 6.95
C ILE A 17 -31.05 -19.65 5.84
N VAL A 18 -32.02 -18.73 5.95
CA VAL A 18 -32.22 -17.66 4.94
C VAL A 18 -31.43 -16.39 5.25
N ALA A 19 -30.75 -16.33 6.40
CA ALA A 19 -30.03 -15.15 6.86
C ALA A 19 -28.59 -15.10 6.30
N PHE A 20 -28.45 -14.83 4.99
CA PHE A 20 -27.16 -14.52 4.37
C PHE A 20 -26.87 -13.02 4.46
N ALA A 21 -26.24 -12.59 5.56
CA ALA A 21 -25.92 -11.18 5.80
C ALA A 21 -24.55 -10.73 5.25
N GLN A 22 -23.70 -11.68 4.84
CA GLN A 22 -22.35 -11.38 4.36
C GLN A 22 -22.31 -11.48 2.84
N PRO A 23 -21.91 -10.40 2.13
CA PRO A 23 -21.68 -10.50 0.69
C PRO A 23 -20.49 -11.41 0.42
N ASP A 24 -20.50 -12.12 -0.70
CA ASP A 24 -19.36 -12.90 -1.14
C ASP A 24 -18.11 -12.00 -1.24
N ARG A 25 -17.01 -12.48 -0.65
CA ARG A 25 -15.76 -11.72 -0.62
C ARG A 25 -15.15 -11.68 -2.01
N TRP A 26 -15.26 -10.54 -2.68
CA TRP A 26 -14.54 -10.30 -3.93
C TRP A 26 -13.08 -9.89 -3.64
N GLN A 27 -12.13 -10.77 -3.97
CA GLN A 27 -10.72 -10.42 -3.92
C GLN A 27 -10.32 -9.74 -5.23
N GLN A 28 -9.89 -8.49 -5.17
CA GLN A 28 -9.38 -7.79 -6.35
C GLN A 28 -8.01 -8.30 -6.75
N LYS A 29 -7.70 -8.23 -8.04
CA LYS A 29 -6.42 -8.63 -8.60
C LYS A 29 -5.84 -7.52 -9.46
N VAL A 30 -4.53 -7.32 -9.33
CA VAL A 30 -3.79 -6.40 -10.17
C VAL A 30 -2.58 -7.11 -10.74
N LYS A 31 -2.38 -6.98 -12.06
CA LYS A 31 -1.18 -7.46 -12.75
C LYS A 31 -0.41 -6.27 -13.26
N TYR A 32 0.84 -6.18 -12.83
CA TYR A 32 1.77 -5.14 -13.25
C TYR A 32 2.76 -5.70 -14.26
N THR A 33 3.06 -4.93 -15.28
CA THR A 33 4.22 -5.15 -16.14
C THR A 33 4.94 -3.82 -16.27
N MET A 34 6.20 -3.79 -15.83
CA MET A 34 7.03 -2.60 -15.83
C MET A 34 8.25 -2.85 -16.70
N ASN A 35 8.52 -1.93 -17.61
CA ASN A 35 9.80 -1.83 -18.29
C ASN A 35 10.49 -0.56 -17.81
N VAL A 36 11.67 -0.69 -17.23
CA VAL A 36 12.39 0.40 -16.57
C VAL A 36 13.84 0.42 -17.05
N ASP A 37 14.25 1.57 -17.57
CA ASP A 37 15.61 1.87 -17.99
C ASP A 37 16.29 2.72 -16.92
N MET A 38 17.47 2.30 -16.48
CA MET A 38 18.28 3.00 -15.49
C MET A 38 19.48 3.67 -16.16
N ASP A 39 19.56 5.00 -16.06
CA ASP A 39 20.77 5.75 -16.38
C ASP A 39 21.61 5.91 -15.10
N VAL A 40 22.60 5.03 -14.94
CA VAL A 40 23.50 5.01 -13.78
C VAL A 40 24.40 6.25 -13.71
N SER A 41 24.70 6.89 -14.84
CA SER A 41 25.55 8.08 -14.88
C SER A 41 24.79 9.32 -14.41
N LYS A 42 23.47 9.35 -14.61
CA LYS A 42 22.60 10.46 -14.20
C LYS A 42 21.74 10.18 -12.97
N ASN A 43 21.86 8.99 -12.38
CA ASN A 43 21.02 8.53 -11.26
C ASN A 43 19.51 8.64 -11.56
N GLN A 44 19.11 8.35 -12.81
CA GLN A 44 17.74 8.50 -13.29
C GLN A 44 17.13 7.17 -13.69
N PHE A 45 15.82 7.03 -13.46
CA PHE A 45 15.03 5.91 -13.93
C PHE A 45 13.93 6.44 -14.84
N THR A 46 13.79 5.85 -16.01
CA THR A 46 12.64 6.10 -16.88
C THR A 46 11.96 4.78 -17.16
N GLY A 47 10.65 4.79 -17.37
CA GLY A 47 9.96 3.52 -17.58
C GLY A 47 8.52 3.67 -17.98
N LYS A 48 7.95 2.54 -18.38
CA LYS A 48 6.53 2.40 -18.71
C LYS A 48 5.94 1.29 -17.86
N GLN A 49 4.86 1.62 -17.16
CA GLN A 49 4.06 0.66 -16.41
C GLN A 49 2.75 0.40 -17.15
N LYS A 50 2.44 -0.88 -17.39
CA LYS A 50 1.11 -1.35 -17.75
C LYS A 50 0.48 -2.00 -16.53
N LEU A 51 -0.73 -1.59 -16.20
CA LEU A 51 -1.54 -2.15 -15.12
C LEU A 51 -2.82 -2.76 -15.70
N GLU A 52 -3.06 -4.02 -15.37
CA GLU A 52 -4.32 -4.72 -15.65
C GLU A 52 -5.04 -4.96 -14.32
N TYR A 53 -6.19 -4.29 -14.12
CA TYR A 53 -7.02 -4.39 -12.92
C TYR A 53 -8.21 -5.29 -13.18
N THR A 54 -8.45 -6.27 -12.31
CA THR A 54 -9.66 -7.08 -12.33
C THR A 54 -10.59 -6.59 -11.22
N ASN A 55 -11.76 -6.06 -11.58
CA ASN A 55 -12.84 -5.71 -10.65
C ASN A 55 -13.79 -6.90 -10.45
N ASN A 56 -13.72 -7.58 -9.32
CA ASN A 56 -14.61 -8.67 -8.93
C ASN A 56 -15.81 -8.19 -8.09
N SER A 57 -15.91 -6.88 -7.81
CA SER A 57 -17.06 -6.31 -7.10
C SER A 57 -18.31 -6.35 -8.00
N PRO A 58 -19.51 -6.58 -7.44
CA PRO A 58 -20.75 -6.36 -8.18
C PRO A 58 -20.95 -4.89 -8.56
N ASP A 59 -20.26 -3.98 -7.89
CA ASP A 59 -20.35 -2.54 -8.14
C ASP A 59 -19.34 -2.07 -9.19
N LYS A 60 -19.76 -1.09 -9.98
CA LYS A 60 -18.91 -0.46 -10.98
C LYS A 60 -17.83 0.40 -10.31
N LEU A 61 -16.59 0.25 -10.77
CA LEU A 61 -15.45 1.05 -10.36
C LEU A 61 -15.08 2.06 -11.46
N ASP A 62 -15.39 3.34 -11.26
CA ASP A 62 -15.11 4.39 -12.25
C ASP A 62 -13.74 5.06 -12.06
N ARG A 63 -13.08 4.88 -10.92
CA ARG A 63 -11.81 5.54 -10.59
C ARG A 63 -10.84 4.60 -9.89
N LEU A 64 -9.57 4.71 -10.25
CA LEU A 64 -8.43 4.05 -9.61
C LEU A 64 -7.48 5.13 -9.08
N PHE A 65 -7.11 5.04 -7.81
CA PHE A 65 -6.16 5.95 -7.19
C PHE A 65 -4.80 5.26 -7.07
N TYR A 66 -3.74 5.97 -7.42
CA TYR A 66 -2.37 5.52 -7.28
C TYR A 66 -1.68 6.32 -6.19
N HIS A 67 -0.91 5.62 -5.36
CA HIS A 67 0.07 6.25 -4.50
C HIS A 67 1.43 6.14 -5.17
N LEU A 68 1.87 7.23 -5.79
CA LEU A 68 3.23 7.35 -6.31
C LEU A 68 4.03 8.18 -5.31
N TYR A 69 5.13 7.62 -4.81
CA TYR A 69 6.05 8.40 -4.00
C TYR A 69 6.76 9.40 -4.92
N PHE A 70 6.80 10.66 -4.51
CA PHE A 70 7.70 11.65 -5.10
C PHE A 70 9.14 11.16 -5.04
N ASN A 71 10.03 11.70 -5.88
CA ASN A 71 11.46 11.39 -5.88
C ASN A 71 12.00 11.44 -4.45
N ALA A 72 12.20 10.25 -3.87
CA ALA A 72 12.34 10.11 -2.43
C ALA A 72 13.72 10.57 -1.96
N PHE A 73 14.73 10.61 -2.83
CA PHE A 73 16.12 10.87 -2.46
C PHE A 73 16.60 12.23 -2.97
N GLN A 74 15.98 13.29 -2.49
CA GLN A 74 16.38 14.68 -2.74
C GLN A 74 16.48 15.44 -1.41
N PRO A 75 17.33 16.47 -1.30
CA PRO A 75 17.31 17.36 -0.15
C PRO A 75 15.90 17.93 0.07
N ASN A 76 15.47 17.99 1.34
CA ASN A 76 14.12 18.40 1.76
C ASN A 76 12.97 17.47 1.34
N SER A 77 13.25 16.29 0.79
CA SER A 77 12.22 15.27 0.55
C SER A 77 11.68 14.70 1.87
N SER A 78 10.57 13.98 1.80
CA SER A 78 10.04 13.23 2.95
C SER A 78 11.06 12.21 3.51
N MET A 79 11.92 11.65 2.66
CA MET A 79 12.95 10.71 3.10
C MET A 79 14.14 11.43 3.74
N ASP A 80 14.53 12.61 3.27
CA ASP A 80 15.55 13.44 3.91
C ASP A 80 15.11 13.82 5.34
N VAL A 81 13.91 14.40 5.45
CA VAL A 81 13.30 14.77 6.73
C VAL A 81 13.24 13.57 7.66
N ARG A 82 12.78 12.41 7.16
CA ARG A 82 12.74 11.17 7.94
C ARG A 82 14.14 10.76 8.40
N SER A 83 15.14 10.76 7.54
CA SER A 83 16.50 10.35 7.90
C SER A 83 17.09 11.25 8.98
N GLN A 84 16.88 12.57 8.87
CA GLN A 84 17.31 13.53 9.89
C GLN A 84 16.60 13.34 11.23
N VAL A 85 15.30 13.04 11.22
CA VAL A 85 14.54 12.70 12.44
C VAL A 85 15.11 11.44 13.09
N LEU A 86 15.35 10.39 12.32
CA LEU A 86 15.96 9.14 12.82
C LEU A 86 17.38 9.35 13.36
N GLY A 87 18.14 10.30 12.80
CA GLY A 87 19.45 10.68 13.32
C GLY A 87 19.39 11.37 14.69
N LYS A 88 18.29 12.06 14.98
CA LYS A 88 18.03 12.74 16.27
C LYS A 88 17.42 11.79 17.31
N THR A 89 16.65 10.80 16.87
CA THR A 89 16.05 9.80 17.74
C THR A 89 17.11 8.80 18.20
N LEU A 90 17.24 8.64 19.52
CA LEU A 90 18.17 7.68 20.12
C LEU A 90 17.41 6.45 20.63
N VAL A 91 17.83 5.27 20.18
CA VAL A 91 17.41 3.97 20.71
C VAL A 91 18.64 3.34 21.37
N ASN A 92 18.56 3.06 22.67
CA ASN A 92 19.69 2.52 23.46
C ASN A 92 20.98 3.36 23.34
N GLY A 93 20.84 4.68 23.32
CA GLY A 93 21.98 5.61 23.23
C GLY A 93 22.62 5.72 21.84
N ARG A 94 22.01 5.14 20.80
CA ARG A 94 22.49 5.22 19.41
C ARG A 94 21.41 5.83 18.51
N PRO A 95 21.78 6.67 17.53
CA PRO A 95 20.85 7.14 16.51
C PRO A 95 20.15 5.98 15.78
N GLU A 96 18.85 6.11 15.53
CA GLU A 96 18.00 5.08 14.92
C GLU A 96 18.22 4.91 13.41
N TRP A 97 18.87 5.88 12.76
CA TRP A 97 19.14 5.82 11.32
C TRP A 97 20.09 4.70 10.90
N ASP A 98 20.06 4.30 9.62
CA ASP A 98 21.06 3.40 9.05
C ASP A 98 22.42 4.12 8.99
N GLN A 99 23.44 3.54 9.62
CA GLN A 99 24.79 4.11 9.70
C GLN A 99 25.47 4.27 8.33
N ARG A 100 25.00 3.59 7.28
CA ARG A 100 25.50 3.75 5.91
C ARG A 100 24.87 4.94 5.18
N VAL A 101 23.68 5.37 5.63
CA VAL A 101 22.88 6.40 4.97
C VAL A 101 22.98 7.73 5.72
N LYS A 102 22.78 7.74 7.04
CA LYS A 102 22.87 8.94 7.89
C LYS A 102 22.14 10.16 7.30
N ASP A 103 22.80 11.31 7.25
CA ASP A 103 22.33 12.57 6.66
C ASP A 103 22.79 12.74 5.20
N ARG A 104 23.05 11.65 4.46
CA ARG A 104 23.56 11.74 3.09
C ARG A 104 22.59 12.44 2.13
N ILE A 105 21.28 12.27 2.33
CA ILE A 105 20.26 12.80 1.42
C ILE A 105 20.27 14.34 1.42
N SER A 106 20.40 14.98 2.59
CA SER A 106 20.49 16.45 2.69
C SER A 106 21.78 17.03 2.09
N LYS A 107 22.78 16.19 1.81
CA LYS A 107 24.09 16.57 1.27
C LYS A 107 24.24 16.29 -0.22
N LEU A 108 23.23 15.73 -0.87
CA LEU A 108 23.26 15.47 -2.31
C LEU A 108 23.32 16.79 -3.08
N LYS A 109 24.20 16.83 -4.09
CA LYS A 109 24.27 17.93 -5.06
C LYS A 109 23.20 17.78 -6.14
N GLU A 110 22.99 18.85 -6.91
CA GLU A 110 22.00 18.87 -8.00
C GLU A 110 22.26 17.83 -9.09
N ASP A 111 23.52 17.44 -9.31
CA ASP A 111 23.93 16.39 -10.25
C ASP A 111 23.90 14.98 -9.65
N GLU A 112 23.67 14.86 -8.34
CA GLU A 112 23.54 13.59 -7.61
C GLU A 112 22.08 13.21 -7.34
N ILE A 113 21.13 14.10 -7.66
CA ILE A 113 19.69 13.85 -7.51
C ILE A 113 19.05 13.38 -8.82
N GLY A 114 18.26 12.32 -8.74
CA GLY A 114 17.42 11.85 -9.85
C GLY A 114 16.18 12.74 -10.05
N TYR A 115 15.72 12.84 -11.29
CA TYR A 115 14.49 13.53 -11.71
C TYR A 115 13.49 12.54 -12.30
#